data_AF-A0A7V7BYL4-F1
#
_entry.id   AF-A0A7V7BYL4-F1
#
_cell.length_a   1.000
_cell.length_b   1.000
_cell.length_c   1.000
_cell.angle_alpha   90.00
_cell.angle_beta   90.00
_cell.angle_gamma   90.00
#
_symmetry.space_group_name_H-M   'P 1'
#
loop_
_entity.id
_entity.type
_entity.pdbx_description
1 polymer ?
#
loop_
_entity_poly.entity_id
_entity_poly.type
_entity_poly.pdbx_seq_one_letter_code
_entity_poly.pdbx_strand_id
1 'polypeptide(L)' 'MPSLAEKLIKQGEKRGEEKGKIEGKQELLIKFLRRKFNITPKDEKTIRSVTDESKLDAAAEAVLDAKSKDEVLKVLG' A
#
# COMPACT_ATOMS: atom_id res chain seq x y z
N MET A 1 1.30 7.60 36.06
CA MET A 1 2.18 7.11 34.97
C MET A 1 1.58 5.83 34.43
N PRO A 2 1.57 5.59 33.11
CA PRO A 2 1.01 4.37 32.55
C PRO A 2 1.85 3.14 32.90
N SER A 3 1.18 2.00 33.09
CA SER A 3 1.84 0.72 33.39
C SER A 3 2.63 0.21 32.19
N LEU A 4 3.55 -0.75 32.42
CA LEU A 4 4.26 -1.42 31.32
C LEU A 4 3.29 -2.09 30.35
N ALA A 5 2.23 -2.73 30.87
CA ALA A 5 1.20 -3.37 30.05
C ALA A 5 0.48 -2.37 29.14
N GLU A 6 0.07 -1.21 29.69
CA GLU A 6 -0.59 -0.15 28.90
C GLU A 6 0.32 0.40 27.79
N LYS A 7 1.62 0.54 28.06
CA LYS A 7 2.59 0.99 27.05
C LYS A 7 2.72 -0.02 25.92
N LEU A 8 2.77 -1.32 26.23
CA LEU A 8 2.87 -2.38 25.23
C LEU A 8 1.61 -2.50 24.38
N ILE A 9 0.41 -2.37 24.98
CA ILE A 9 -0.86 -2.35 24.25
C ILE A 9 -0.89 -1.19 23.26
N LYS A 10 -0.61 0.04 23.73
CA LYS A 10 -0.58 1.23 22.86
C LYS A 10 0.44 1.12 21.73
N GLN A 11 1.60 0.53 21.98
CA GLN A 11 2.59 0.29 20.95
C GLN A 11 2.10 -0.74 19.92
N GLY A 12 1.41 -1.79 20.36
CA GLY A 12 0.78 -2.77 19.49
C GLY A 12 -0.30 -2.16 18.60
N GLU A 13 -1.21 -1.37 19.17
CA GLU A 13 -2.26 -0.64 18.45
C GLU A 13 -1.67 0.27 17.38
N LYS A 14 -0.69 1.11 17.74
CA LYS A 14 -0.02 2.00 16.78
C LYS A 14 0.63 1.25 15.62
N ARG A 15 1.33 0.14 15.91
CA ARG A 15 1.93 -0.71 14.87
C ARG A 15 0.87 -1.36 13.97
N GLY A 16 -0.26 -1.75 14.56
CA GLY A 16 -1.40 -2.30 13.83
C GLY A 16 -2.03 -1.29 12.89
N GLU A 17 -2.26 -0.06 13.36
CA GLU A 17 -2.77 1.06 12.56
C GLU A 17 -1.84 1.39 11.38
N GLU A 18 -0.54 1.53 11.64
CA GLU A 18 0.46 1.78 10.59
C GLU A 18 0.48 0.67 9.54
N LYS A 19 0.47 -0.59 9.97
CA LYS A 19 0.44 -1.74 9.06
C LYS A 19 -0.86 -1.79 8.24
N GLY A 20 -2.01 -1.60 8.89
CA GLY A 20 -3.31 -1.61 8.24
C GLY A 20 -3.47 -0.48 7.21
N LYS A 21 -2.87 0.68 7.48
CA LYS A 21 -2.83 1.81 6.54
C LYS A 21 -2.09 1.43 5.25
N ILE A 22 -0.93 0.78 5.38
CA ILE A 22 -0.15 0.30 4.22
C ILE A 22 -0.93 -0.77 3.45
N GLU A 23 -1.45 -1.80 4.13
CA GLU A 23 -2.22 -2.88 3.50
C GLU A 23 -3.46 -2.33 2.75
N GLY A 24 -4.16 -1.36 3.35
CA GLY A 24 -5.31 -0.70 2.71
C GLY A 24 -4.93 0.01 1.41
N LYS A 25 -3.80 0.73 1.39
CA LYS A 25 -3.31 1.41 0.18
C LYS A 25 -2.87 0.42 -0.91
N GLN A 26 -2.17 -0.64 -0.52
CA GLN A 26 -1.79 -1.72 -1.45
C GLN A 26 -3.02 -2.34 -2.12
N GLU A 27 -4.05 -2.69 -1.34
CA GLU A 27 -5.29 -3.29 -1.86
C GLU A 27 -6.07 -2.31 -2.75
N LEU A 28 -6.09 -1.02 -2.42
CA LEU A 28 -6.72 0.00 -3.26
C LEU A 28 -6.01 0.13 -4.62
N LEU A 29 -4.68 0.21 -4.61
CA LEU A 29 -3.87 0.28 -5.82
C LEU A 29 -4.06 -0.96 -6.70
N ILE A 30 -4.08 -2.16 -6.09
CA ILE A 30 -4.38 -3.42 -6.77
C ILE A 30 -5.75 -3.37 -7.44
N LYS A 31 -6.80 -2.92 -6.73
CA LYS A 31 -8.15 -2.80 -7.30
C LYS A 31 -8.20 -1.86 -8.50
N PHE A 32 -7.55 -0.71 -8.42
CA PHE A 32 -7.51 0.25 -9.52
C PHE A 32 -6.77 -0.30 -10.74
N LEU A 33 -5.58 -0.87 -10.53
CA LEU A 33 -4.77 -1.45 -11.60
C LEU A 33 -5.42 -2.68 -12.24
N ARG A 34 -6.06 -3.55 -11.43
CA ARG A 34 -6.82 -4.71 -11.94
C ARG A 34 -7.97 -4.25 -12.83
N ARG A 35 -8.71 -3.20 -12.42
CA ARG A 35 -9.83 -2.65 -13.20
C ARG A 35 -9.38 -1.96 -14.49
N LYS A 36 -8.29 -1.19 -14.47
CA LYS A 36 -7.84 -0.39 -15.62
C LYS A 36 -6.97 -1.16 -16.61
N PHE A 37 -6.09 -2.04 -16.13
CA PHE A 37 -5.03 -2.65 -16.95
C PHE A 37 -4.93 -4.17 -16.86
N ASN A 38 -5.82 -4.84 -16.10
CA ASN A 38 -5.82 -6.29 -15.91
C ASN A 38 -4.43 -6.85 -15.49
N ILE A 39 -4.02 -6.51 -14.26
CA ILE A 39 -2.74 -6.93 -13.71
C ILE A 39 -2.67 -8.43 -13.37
N THR A 40 -1.46 -8.95 -13.30
CA THR A 40 -1.17 -10.36 -12.98
C THR A 40 -0.97 -10.57 -11.47
N PRO A 41 -1.07 -11.82 -10.97
CA PRO A 41 -0.71 -12.13 -9.58
C PRO A 41 0.73 -11.74 -9.20
N LYS A 42 1.65 -11.71 -10.17
CA LYS A 42 3.02 -11.25 -9.96
C LYS A 42 3.06 -9.75 -9.65
N ASP A 43 2.29 -8.95 -10.41
CA ASP A 43 2.19 -7.51 -10.20
C ASP A 43 1.59 -7.21 -8.81
N GLU A 44 0.57 -7.96 -8.41
CA GLU A 44 -0.04 -7.85 -7.07
C GLU A 44 0.97 -8.16 -5.96
N LYS A 45 1.79 -9.19 -6.14
CA LYS A 45 2.86 -9.53 -5.19
C LYS A 45 3.89 -8.41 -5.07
N THR A 46 4.24 -7.77 -6.18
CA THR A 46 5.12 -6.59 -6.18
C THR A 46 4.50 -5.47 -5.35
N ILE A 47 3.23 -5.11 -5.60
CA ILE A 47 2.55 -4.05 -4.85
C ILE A 47 2.49 -4.37 -3.35
N ARG A 48 2.15 -5.61 -2.98
CA ARG A 48 2.09 -6.06 -1.58
C ARG A 48 3.44 -6.04 -0.85
N SER A 49 4.55 -6.00 -1.58
CA SER A 49 5.89 -5.88 -0.99
C SER A 49 6.30 -4.44 -0.67
N VAL A 50 5.55 -3.45 -1.17
CA VAL A 50 5.86 -2.03 -0.97
C VAL A 50 5.34 -1.55 0.38
N THR A 51 6.23 -1.14 1.27
CA THR A 51 5.87 -0.60 2.59
C THR A 51 5.96 0.93 2.66
N ASP A 52 6.44 1.58 1.60
CA ASP A 52 6.51 3.04 1.52
C ASP A 52 5.14 3.61 1.19
N GLU A 53 4.55 4.29 2.17
CA GLU A 53 3.23 4.91 2.05
C GLU A 53 3.18 5.94 0.92
N SER A 54 4.23 6.74 0.76
CA SER A 54 4.26 7.85 -0.20
C SER A 54 4.33 7.33 -1.63
N LYS A 55 5.07 6.24 -1.85
CA LYS A 55 5.10 5.56 -3.16
C LYS A 55 3.75 4.97 -3.52
N LEU A 56 3.05 4.37 -2.55
CA LEU A 56 1.71 3.82 -2.77
C LEU A 56 0.70 4.91 -3.15
N ASP A 57 0.76 6.07 -2.48
CA ASP A 57 -0.10 7.21 -2.83
C ASP A 57 0.22 7.76 -4.21
N ALA A 58 1.50 8.03 -4.50
CA ALA A 58 1.93 8.53 -5.80
C ALA A 58 1.54 7.57 -6.94
N ALA A 59 1.67 6.25 -6.71
CA ALA A 59 1.25 5.25 -7.66
C ALA A 59 -0.28 5.25 -7.84
N ALA A 60 -1.06 5.42 -6.77
CA ALA A 60 -2.52 5.50 -6.84
C ALA A 60 -2.99 6.71 -7.65
N GLU A 61 -2.38 7.88 -7.45
CA GLU A 61 -2.63 9.08 -8.26
C GLU A 61 -2.25 8.85 -9.72
N ALA A 62 -1.07 8.27 -9.98
CA ALA A 62 -0.61 7.96 -11.33
C ALA A 62 -1.55 7.03 -12.11
N VAL A 63 -2.37 6.20 -11.43
CA VAL A 63 -3.36 5.35 -12.13
C VAL A 63 -4.34 6.18 -12.94
N LEU A 64 -4.66 7.42 -12.54
CA LEU A 64 -5.65 8.25 -13.24
C LEU A 64 -5.20 8.54 -14.67
N ASP A 65 -3.95 8.98 -14.84
CA ASP A 65 -3.42 9.46 -16.12
C ASP A 65 -2.57 8.42 -16.88
N ALA A 66 -2.10 7.37 -16.21
CA ALA A 66 -1.25 6.36 -16.83
C ALA A 66 -1.93 5.68 -18.03
N LYS A 67 -1.11 5.38 -19.04
CA LYS A 67 -1.54 4.64 -20.25
C LYS A 67 -1.28 3.14 -20.14
N SER A 68 -0.47 2.72 -19.19
CA SER A 68 -0.13 1.32 -18.94
C SER A 68 0.09 1.05 -17.46
N LYS A 69 0.00 -0.23 -17.06
CA LYS A 69 0.39 -0.64 -15.71
C LYS A 69 1.87 -0.39 -15.42
N ASP A 70 2.74 -0.51 -16.43
CA ASP A 70 4.19 -0.38 -16.25
C ASP A 70 4.60 1.04 -15.87
N GLU A 71 3.87 2.06 -16.37
CA GLU A 71 4.06 3.45 -15.93
C GLU A 71 3.78 3.63 -14.45
N VAL A 72 2.72 3.01 -13.93
CA VAL A 72 2.38 3.06 -12.50
C VAL A 72 3.38 2.25 -11.67
N LEU A 73 3.73 1.04 -12.11
CA LEU A 73 4.64 0.15 -11.36
C LEU A 73 6.06 0.72 -11.26
N LYS A 74 6.49 1.57 -12.20
CA LYS A 74 7.78 2.29 -12.11
C LYS A 74 7.85 3.23 -10.91
N VAL A 75 6.72 3.80 -10.48
CA VAL A 75 6.64 4.68 -9.30
C VAL A 75 6.95 3.92 -8.01
N LEU A 76 6.71 2.61 -7.99
CA LEU A 76 6.96 1.74 -6.84
C LEU A 76 8.44 1.33 -6.71
N GLY A 77 9.21 1.43 -7.79
CA GLY A 77 10.65 1.13 -7.85
C GLY A 77 11.49 2.06 -6.99
#